data_AF-I4I6N8-F1
#
_entry.id   AF-I4I6N8-F1
#
_cell.length_a   1.000
_cell.length_b   1.000
_cell.length_c   1.000
_cell.angle_alpha   90.00
_cell.angle_beta   90.00
_cell.angle_gamma   90.00
#
_symmetry.space_group_name_H-M   'P 1'
#
loop_
_entity.id
_entity.type
_entity.pdbx_description
1 polymer ?
#
loop_
_entity_poly.entity_id
_entity_poly.type
_entity_poly.pdbx_seq_one_letter_code
_entity_poly.pdbx_strand_id
1 'polypeptide(L)'
;MVYMYGGSSEIKTYWINDLNYDLYCFWQCAQENIDLLVAEITEIKQKYDNGRELFQDLTREDLKLTDFEKAVRFFILNRITFSGTVDSGGYSQAAFTSRFTDSSIARLTQIAPLLASVKITNQDYEELLFAEGKEVFIFLDPPYYSATKSRLYGVRGNLHTSFDHQRFADNMRQCQAKWLIRVC
;
A
#
# COMPACT_ATOMS: atom_id res chain seq x y z
N MET A 1 -2.34 4.06 -7.01
CA MET A 1 -2.25 4.80 -8.29
C MET A 1 -0.80 5.14 -8.57
N VAL A 2 -0.33 5.00 -9.82
CA VAL A 2 1.06 5.34 -10.21
C VAL A 2 1.02 6.40 -11.31
N TYR A 3 1.64 7.54 -11.05
CA TYR A 3 1.86 8.64 -11.98
C TYR A 3 3.31 8.57 -12.47
N MET A 4 3.53 8.65 -13.76
CA MET A 4 4.85 8.68 -14.36
C MET A 4 5.01 9.95 -15.17
N TYR A 5 6.10 10.68 -14.89
CA TYR A 5 6.48 11.89 -15.60
C TYR A 5 7.77 11.64 -16.38
N GLY A 6 7.72 11.83 -17.70
CA GLY A 6 8.86 11.63 -18.60
C GLY A 6 9.17 12.86 -19.44
N GLY A 7 10.40 12.96 -19.94
CA GLY A 7 10.74 13.85 -21.05
C GLY A 7 11.33 13.00 -22.17
N SER A 8 10.71 13.03 -23.36
CA SER A 8 11.08 12.47 -24.68
C SER A 8 11.75 11.08 -24.85
N SER A 9 12.31 10.44 -23.81
CA SER A 9 12.82 9.05 -23.86
C SER A 9 13.01 8.37 -22.51
N GLU A 10 12.98 9.07 -21.38
CA GLU A 10 13.20 8.49 -20.04
C GLU A 10 12.18 9.01 -19.00
N ILE A 11 11.68 8.09 -18.16
CA ILE A 11 10.84 8.43 -17.00
C ILE A 11 11.76 9.02 -15.93
N LYS A 12 11.54 10.29 -15.57
CA LYS A 12 12.39 11.03 -14.64
C LYS A 12 11.89 10.96 -13.21
N THR A 13 10.58 10.81 -13.03
CA THR A 13 9.95 10.85 -11.71
C THR A 13 8.74 9.94 -11.67
N TYR A 14 8.60 9.24 -10.56
CA TYR A 14 7.44 8.44 -10.22
C TYR A 14 6.69 9.14 -9.09
N TRP A 15 5.37 9.09 -9.12
CA TRP A 15 4.55 9.54 -8.00
C TRP A 15 3.48 8.49 -7.72
N ILE A 16 3.54 7.90 -6.53
CA ILE A 16 2.56 6.92 -6.06
C ILE A 16 1.61 7.55 -5.05
N ASN A 17 0.35 7.15 -5.12
CA ASN A 17 -0.70 7.60 -4.21
C ASN A 17 -1.63 6.44 -3.84
N ASP A 18 -2.00 6.37 -2.57
CA ASP A 18 -3.00 5.44 -2.07
C ASP A 18 -3.79 6.07 -0.93
N LEU A 19 -5.09 5.74 -0.81
CA LEU A 19 -5.94 6.21 0.28
C LEU A 19 -5.70 5.45 1.59
N ASN A 20 -5.13 4.23 1.53
CA ASN A 20 -4.78 3.48 2.73
C ASN A 20 -3.61 4.15 3.46
N TYR A 21 -3.90 4.73 4.62
CA TYR A 21 -2.90 5.46 5.42
C TYR A 21 -1.78 4.56 5.95
N ASP A 22 -2.09 3.32 6.39
CA ASP A 22 -1.08 2.38 6.88
C ASP A 22 -0.12 1.97 5.74
N LEU A 23 -0.64 1.81 4.51
CA LEU A 23 0.18 1.56 3.32
C LEU A 23 1.05 2.78 2.97
N TYR A 24 0.51 3.98 3.10
CA TYR A 24 1.28 5.22 2.92
C TYR A 24 2.44 5.31 3.93
N CYS A 25 2.16 5.09 5.23
CA CYS A 25 3.19 5.05 6.26
C CYS A 25 4.27 4.01 5.92
N PHE A 26 3.88 2.82 5.47
CA PHE A 26 4.82 1.79 5.02
C PHE A 26 5.77 2.30 3.93
N TRP A 27 5.23 2.88 2.85
CA TRP A 27 6.06 3.37 1.75
C TRP A 27 6.95 4.54 2.17
N GLN A 28 6.43 5.46 2.99
CA GLN A 28 7.20 6.59 3.49
C GLN A 28 8.36 6.13 4.38
N CYS A 29 8.10 5.25 5.36
CA CYS A 29 9.16 4.71 6.22
C CYS A 29 10.18 3.88 5.42
N ALA A 30 9.72 3.12 4.40
CA ALA A 30 10.62 2.37 3.52
C ALA A 30 11.51 3.29 2.66
N GLN A 31 11.03 4.49 2.30
CA GLN A 31 11.83 5.48 1.59
C GLN A 31 12.83 6.19 2.52
N GLU A 32 12.41 6.58 3.73
CA GLU A 32 13.21 7.41 4.62
C GLU A 32 14.23 6.62 5.46
N ASN A 33 13.82 5.47 6.02
CA ASN A 33 14.59 4.75 7.04
C ASN A 33 14.42 3.23 6.91
N ILE A 34 14.78 2.67 5.75
CA ILE A 34 14.60 1.23 5.47
C ILE A 34 15.31 0.32 6.48
N ASP A 35 16.48 0.71 6.96
CA ASP A 35 17.28 -0.10 7.87
C ASP A 35 16.59 -0.25 9.24
N LEU A 36 16.00 0.85 9.74
CA LEU A 36 15.24 0.84 10.98
C LEU A 36 13.96 -0.02 10.84
N LEU A 37 13.26 0.12 9.70
CA LEU A 37 12.08 -0.69 9.40
C LEU A 37 12.41 -2.18 9.35
N VAL A 38 13.51 -2.55 8.70
CA VAL A 38 14.00 -3.94 8.61
C VAL A 38 14.40 -4.48 9.98
N ALA A 39 15.12 -3.69 10.79
CA ALA A 39 15.54 -4.08 12.12
C ALA A 39 14.34 -4.40 13.02
N GLU A 40 13.35 -3.51 13.09
CA GLU A 40 12.15 -3.68 13.92
C GLU A 40 11.33 -4.91 13.50
N ILE A 41 11.10 -5.09 12.19
CA ILE A 41 10.37 -6.26 11.68
C ILE A 41 11.12 -7.56 11.98
N THR A 42 12.46 -7.53 11.90
CA THR A 42 13.31 -8.70 12.22
C THR A 42 13.23 -9.03 13.70
N GLU A 43 13.30 -8.04 14.58
CA GLU A 43 13.17 -8.22 16.03
C GLU A 43 11.81 -8.82 16.40
N ILE A 44 10.72 -8.29 15.84
CA ILE A 44 9.37 -8.84 16.04
C ILE A 44 9.30 -10.29 15.53
N LYS A 45 9.87 -10.58 14.36
CA LYS A 45 9.92 -11.94 13.84
C LYS A 45 10.63 -12.92 14.78
N GLN A 46 11.73 -12.50 15.41
CA GLN A 46 12.50 -13.31 16.36
C GLN A 46 11.80 -13.46 17.71
N LYS A 47 11.01 -12.47 18.12
CA LYS A 47 10.28 -12.47 19.38
C LYS A 47 9.05 -13.40 19.37
N TYR A 48 8.37 -13.54 18.23
CA TYR A 48 7.11 -14.28 18.15
C TYR A 48 7.25 -15.60 17.40
N ASP A 49 7.23 -16.70 18.14
CA ASP A 49 7.11 -18.05 17.57
C ASP A 49 5.66 -18.39 17.17
N ASN A 50 4.68 -17.72 17.80
CA ASN A 50 3.26 -17.92 17.56
C ASN A 50 2.65 -16.76 16.76
N GLY A 51 2.38 -17.00 15.48
CA GLY A 51 1.78 -15.97 14.62
C GLY A 51 0.37 -15.55 15.02
N ARG A 52 -0.38 -16.38 15.76
CA ARG A 52 -1.74 -16.02 16.23
C ARG A 52 -1.67 -15.00 17.35
N GLU A 53 -0.74 -15.16 18.27
CA GLU A 53 -0.47 -14.20 19.34
C GLU A 53 -0.01 -12.86 18.75
N LEU A 54 0.96 -12.90 17.83
CA LEU A 54 1.40 -11.72 17.08
C LEU A 54 0.23 -11.00 16.38
N PHE A 55 -0.66 -11.75 15.73
CA PHE A 55 -1.85 -11.17 15.09
C PHE A 55 -2.78 -10.52 16.11
N GLN A 56 -3.03 -11.15 17.26
CA GLN A 56 -3.87 -10.59 18.31
C GLN A 56 -3.30 -9.27 18.84
N ASP A 57 -2.00 -9.23 19.10
CA ASP A 57 -1.32 -8.02 19.59
C ASP A 57 -1.37 -6.89 18.58
N LEU A 58 -1.20 -7.18 17.29
CA LEU A 58 -1.24 -6.20 16.21
C LEU A 58 -2.67 -5.78 15.80
N THR A 59 -3.72 -6.43 16.30
CA THR A 59 -5.12 -6.13 15.94
C THR A 59 -6.00 -5.70 17.11
N ARG A 60 -5.38 -5.41 18.26
CA ARG A 60 -6.03 -4.79 19.41
C ARG A 60 -6.70 -3.45 19.04
N GLU A 61 -7.90 -3.22 19.56
CA GLU A 61 -8.69 -2.02 19.26
C GLU A 61 -8.15 -0.74 19.92
N ASP A 62 -7.36 -0.88 20.99
CA ASP A 62 -6.85 0.23 21.80
C ASP A 62 -5.43 0.70 21.40
N LEU A 63 -4.90 0.16 20.30
CA LEU A 63 -3.56 0.52 19.81
C LEU A 63 -3.51 1.98 19.38
N LYS A 64 -2.56 2.73 19.95
CA LYS A 64 -2.19 4.08 19.51
C LYS A 64 -0.81 3.99 18.90
N LEU A 65 -0.77 3.87 17.57
CA LEU A 65 0.46 3.66 16.82
C LEU A 65 0.96 4.97 16.21
N THR A 66 2.25 5.19 16.34
CA THR A 66 3.01 6.12 15.52
C THR A 66 3.01 5.66 14.05
N ASP A 67 3.38 6.54 13.13
CA ASP A 67 3.41 6.19 11.70
C ASP A 67 4.44 5.10 11.39
N PHE A 68 5.57 5.09 12.12
CA PHE A 68 6.54 4.00 12.04
C PHE A 68 5.96 2.65 12.50
N GLU A 69 5.24 2.63 13.63
CA GLU A 69 4.60 1.41 14.11
C GLU A 69 3.48 0.93 13.16
N LYS A 70 2.75 1.85 12.51
CA LYS A 70 1.78 1.50 11.45
C LYS A 70 2.48 0.87 10.25
N ALA A 71 3.62 1.40 9.82
CA ALA A 71 4.43 0.83 8.73
C ALA A 71 4.86 -0.61 9.03
N VAL A 72 5.40 -0.84 10.24
CA VAL A 72 5.82 -2.17 10.72
C VAL A 72 4.63 -3.13 10.77
N ARG A 73 3.54 -2.70 11.43
CA ARG A 73 2.29 -3.47 11.53
C ARG A 73 1.75 -3.84 10.16
N PHE A 74 1.69 -2.89 9.22
CA PHE A 74 1.16 -3.10 7.89
C PHE A 74 1.91 -4.21 7.16
N PHE A 75 3.25 -4.15 7.16
CA PHE A 75 4.07 -5.19 6.54
C PHE A 75 3.77 -6.56 7.17
N ILE A 76 3.82 -6.67 8.49
CA ILE A 76 3.62 -7.95 9.18
C ILE A 76 2.23 -8.51 8.90
N LEU A 77 1.17 -7.71 9.07
CA LEU A 77 -0.20 -8.14 8.79
C LEU A 77 -0.38 -8.56 7.33
N ASN A 78 0.25 -7.87 6.38
CA ASN A 78 0.23 -8.29 4.96
C ASN A 78 0.87 -9.68 4.75
N ARG A 79 1.86 -10.06 5.56
CA ARG A 79 2.51 -11.37 5.45
C ARG A 79 1.79 -12.48 6.22
N ILE A 80 1.00 -12.17 7.25
CA ILE A 80 0.42 -13.19 8.15
C ILE A 80 -1.10 -13.36 8.02
N THR A 81 -1.78 -12.51 7.23
CA THR A 81 -3.24 -12.60 6.98
C THR A 81 -3.57 -13.37 5.70
N PHE A 82 -4.80 -13.92 5.64
CA PHE A 82 -5.33 -14.51 4.41
C PHE A 82 -5.28 -13.50 3.26
N SER A 83 -4.72 -13.92 2.12
CA SER A 83 -4.56 -13.06 0.93
C SER A 83 -3.81 -11.74 1.15
N GLY A 84 -3.21 -11.52 2.32
CA GLY A 84 -2.53 -10.27 2.67
C GLY A 84 -3.46 -9.06 2.80
N THR A 85 -4.73 -9.26 3.12
CA THR A 85 -5.74 -8.19 3.19
C THR A 85 -5.69 -7.36 4.48
N VAL A 86 -4.66 -7.55 5.32
CA VAL A 86 -4.37 -6.72 6.51
C VAL A 86 -5.62 -6.57 7.38
N ASP A 87 -6.23 -5.38 7.46
CA ASP A 87 -7.40 -5.09 8.32
C ASP A 87 -8.71 -5.74 7.85
N SER A 88 -8.76 -6.22 6.60
CA SER A 88 -9.89 -6.98 6.07
C SER A 88 -9.67 -8.49 6.09
N GLY A 89 -8.52 -8.95 6.60
CA GLY A 89 -8.11 -10.36 6.59
C GLY A 89 -8.04 -10.98 7.98
N GLY A 90 -8.44 -12.25 8.08
CA GLY A 90 -8.16 -13.06 9.27
C GLY A 90 -6.72 -13.56 9.30
N TYR A 91 -6.24 -13.94 10.48
CA TYR A 91 -4.96 -14.63 10.67
C TYR A 91 -4.88 -15.94 9.86
N SER A 92 -3.75 -16.18 9.19
CA SER A 92 -3.44 -17.41 8.47
C SER A 92 -2.10 -18.00 8.91
N GLN A 93 -2.14 -19.17 9.55
CA GLN A 93 -0.93 -19.90 9.93
C GLN A 93 -0.06 -20.24 8.72
N ALA A 94 -0.68 -20.63 7.59
CA ALA A 94 0.04 -20.91 6.36
C ALA A 94 0.75 -19.66 5.82
N ALA A 95 0.12 -18.48 5.90
CA ALA A 95 0.75 -17.23 5.50
C ALA A 95 1.91 -16.86 6.44
N PHE A 96 1.71 -16.96 7.76
CA PHE A 96 2.78 -16.74 8.74
C PHE A 96 4.03 -17.58 8.43
N THR A 97 3.87 -18.88 8.19
CA THR A 97 5.00 -19.78 7.92
C THR A 97 5.64 -19.57 6.53
N SER A 98 4.84 -19.31 5.49
CA SER A 98 5.34 -19.30 4.09
C SER A 98 5.66 -17.90 3.54
N ARG A 99 5.08 -16.85 4.12
CA ARG A 99 5.18 -15.47 3.61
C ARG A 99 5.94 -14.55 4.56
N PHE A 100 5.88 -14.73 5.88
CA PHE A 100 6.64 -13.92 6.84
C PHE A 100 8.02 -14.54 7.10
N THR A 101 8.88 -14.50 6.08
CA THR A 101 10.20 -15.14 6.03
C THR A 101 11.33 -14.13 6.07
N ASP A 102 12.55 -14.54 6.43
CA ASP A 102 13.72 -13.64 6.39
C ASP A 102 13.97 -13.10 4.97
N SER A 103 13.75 -13.93 3.95
CA SER A 103 13.80 -13.51 2.55
C SER A 103 12.72 -12.49 2.17
N SER A 104 11.59 -12.44 2.88
CA SER A 104 10.61 -11.38 2.69
C SER A 104 11.06 -10.05 3.26
N ILE A 105 11.75 -10.10 4.40
CA ILE A 105 12.28 -8.91 5.08
C ILE A 105 13.48 -8.38 4.31
N ALA A 106 14.41 -9.25 3.89
CA ALA A 106 15.60 -8.85 3.12
C ALA A 106 15.27 -8.17 1.77
N ARG A 107 14.09 -8.45 1.19
CA ARG A 107 13.62 -7.76 -0.02
C ARG A 107 13.30 -6.28 0.22
N LEU A 108 13.03 -5.87 1.46
CA LEU A 108 12.81 -4.46 1.81
C LEU A 108 14.07 -3.62 1.53
N THR A 109 15.25 -4.13 1.84
CA THR A 109 16.49 -3.41 1.55
C THR A 109 16.72 -3.21 0.04
N GLN A 110 16.17 -4.09 -0.80
CA GLN A 110 16.30 -4.01 -2.26
C GLN A 110 15.38 -2.94 -2.88
N ILE A 111 14.29 -2.56 -2.20
CA ILE A 111 13.35 -1.56 -2.72
C ILE A 111 13.78 -0.12 -2.43
N ALA A 112 14.58 0.12 -1.39
CA ALA A 112 14.93 1.49 -0.97
C ALA A 112 15.56 2.34 -2.09
N PRO A 113 16.51 1.83 -2.90
CA PRO A 113 17.08 2.61 -4.00
C PRO A 113 16.05 2.98 -5.07
N LEU A 114 15.02 2.14 -5.27
CA LEU A 114 13.95 2.37 -6.22
C LEU A 114 12.97 3.45 -5.73
N LEU A 115 12.87 3.65 -4.42
CA LEU A 115 12.00 4.64 -3.80
C LEU A 115 12.61 6.03 -3.75
N ALA A 116 13.93 6.18 -3.89
CA ALA A 116 14.63 7.45 -3.68
C ALA A 116 14.10 8.64 -4.52
N SER A 117 13.56 8.38 -5.72
CA SER A 117 13.00 9.41 -6.62
C SER A 117 11.47 9.39 -6.72
N VAL A 118 10.81 8.62 -5.84
CA VAL A 118 9.36 8.45 -5.87
C VAL A 118 8.69 9.47 -4.94
N LYS A 119 7.79 10.30 -5.47
CA LYS A 119 6.89 11.09 -4.61
C LYS A 119 5.81 10.16 -4.06
N ILE A 120 5.57 10.18 -2.76
CA ILE A 120 4.60 9.29 -2.09
C ILE A 120 3.55 10.18 -1.42
N THR A 121 2.26 9.98 -1.70
CA THR A 121 1.17 10.75 -1.09
C THR A 121 0.03 9.86 -0.60
N ASN A 122 -0.74 10.38 0.36
CA ASN A 122 -2.00 9.82 0.83
C ASN A 122 -3.11 10.85 0.65
N GLN A 123 -3.60 10.96 -0.58
CA GLN A 123 -4.61 11.94 -0.97
C GLN A 123 -5.71 11.27 -1.80
N ASP A 124 -6.81 11.98 -2.05
CA ASP A 124 -7.78 11.55 -3.06
C ASP A 124 -7.08 11.40 -4.42
N TYR A 125 -7.53 10.43 -5.23
CA TYR A 125 -6.91 10.16 -6.53
C TYR A 125 -7.03 11.36 -7.49
N GLU A 126 -8.01 12.24 -7.27
CA GLU A 126 -8.22 13.45 -8.07
C GLU A 126 -7.01 14.39 -8.02
N GLU A 127 -6.33 14.48 -6.88
CA GLU A 127 -5.13 15.31 -6.71
C GLU A 127 -4.01 14.86 -7.65
N LEU A 128 -3.88 13.55 -7.87
CA LEU A 128 -2.95 13.03 -8.90
C LEU A 128 -3.50 13.31 -10.29
N LEU A 129 -4.78 12.99 -10.51
CA LEU A 129 -5.38 12.96 -11.83
C LEU A 129 -5.34 14.33 -12.53
N PHE A 130 -5.49 15.40 -11.76
CA PHE A 130 -5.49 16.77 -12.25
C PHE A 130 -4.19 17.54 -11.92
N ALA A 131 -3.16 16.86 -11.41
CA ALA A 131 -1.87 17.48 -11.20
C ALA A 131 -1.26 17.96 -12.52
N GLU A 132 -0.72 19.18 -12.51
CA GLU A 132 -0.02 19.72 -13.67
C GLU A 132 1.23 18.89 -14.02
N GLY A 133 1.41 18.62 -15.30
CA GLY A 133 2.59 17.93 -15.82
C GLY A 133 2.57 17.81 -17.34
N LYS A 134 3.75 17.96 -17.95
CA LYS A 134 3.98 17.63 -19.37
C LYS A 134 4.31 16.14 -19.53
N GLU A 135 3.81 15.51 -20.59
CA GLU A 135 4.15 14.11 -20.93
C GLU A 135 3.90 13.11 -19.77
N VAL A 136 2.75 13.25 -19.12
CA VAL A 136 2.33 12.36 -18.02
C VAL A 136 1.68 11.10 -18.58
N PHE A 137 2.00 9.96 -17.93
CA PHE A 137 1.23 8.74 -18.03
C PHE A 137 0.73 8.29 -16.65
N ILE A 138 -0.56 7.95 -16.56
CA ILE A 138 -1.22 7.55 -15.31
C ILE A 138 -1.65 6.08 -15.38
N PHE A 139 -1.23 5.29 -14.40
CA PHE A 139 -1.72 3.95 -14.17
C PHE A 139 -2.69 3.93 -12.98
N LEU A 140 -3.91 3.47 -13.23
CA LEU A 140 -4.99 3.43 -12.26
C LEU A 140 -5.47 2.00 -12.04
N ASP A 141 -5.61 1.63 -10.77
CA ASP A 141 -6.15 0.35 -10.32
C ASP A 141 -7.20 0.63 -9.23
N PRO A 142 -8.36 1.23 -9.59
CA PRO A 142 -9.39 1.57 -8.61
C PRO A 142 -10.03 0.30 -8.02
N PRO A 143 -10.68 0.39 -6.84
CA PRO A 143 -11.49 -0.70 -6.32
C PRO A 143 -12.44 -1.26 -7.38
N TYR A 144 -12.58 -2.58 -7.46
CA TYR A 144 -13.39 -3.23 -8.50
C TYR A 144 -14.90 -3.14 -8.21
N TYR A 145 -15.67 -2.69 -9.20
CA TYR A 145 -17.13 -2.55 -9.09
C TYR A 145 -17.84 -3.88 -8.73
N SER A 146 -17.35 -4.98 -9.33
CA SER A 146 -17.87 -6.34 -9.15
C SER A 146 -17.56 -6.93 -7.77
N ALA A 147 -16.54 -6.43 -7.08
CA ALA A 147 -16.03 -6.94 -5.80
C ALA A 147 -16.59 -6.18 -4.59
N THR A 148 -17.63 -5.37 -4.76
CA THR A 148 -18.31 -4.63 -3.67
C THR A 148 -18.80 -5.54 -2.53
N LYS A 149 -19.09 -6.82 -2.81
CA LYS A 149 -19.42 -7.83 -1.79
C LYS A 149 -18.20 -8.35 -1.01
N SER A 150 -17.00 -8.25 -1.59
CA SER A 150 -15.77 -8.86 -1.09
C SER A 150 -14.98 -7.98 -0.11
N ARG A 151 -15.29 -6.68 0.00
CA ARG A 151 -14.79 -5.76 1.06
C ARG A 151 -13.27 -5.80 1.27
N LEU A 152 -12.50 -5.78 0.18
CA LEU A 152 -11.07 -6.11 0.19
C LEU A 152 -10.14 -4.97 0.65
N TYR A 153 -10.61 -3.72 0.69
CA TYR A 153 -9.75 -2.56 0.97
C TYR A 153 -10.21 -1.78 2.21
N GLY A 154 -9.24 -1.45 3.06
CA GLY A 154 -9.43 -0.67 4.28
C GLY A 154 -9.90 -1.50 5.48
N VAL A 155 -10.27 -0.83 6.56
CA VAL A 155 -10.80 -1.48 7.76
C VAL A 155 -12.22 -1.96 7.46
N ARG A 156 -12.43 -3.27 7.47
CA ARG A 156 -13.73 -3.91 7.17
C ARG A 156 -14.31 -3.54 5.79
N GLY A 157 -13.45 -3.21 4.81
CA GLY A 157 -13.89 -2.86 3.45
C GLY A 157 -14.38 -1.43 3.25
N ASN A 158 -14.17 -0.52 4.22
CA ASN A 158 -14.68 0.85 4.15
C ASN A 158 -14.17 1.59 2.88
N LEU A 159 -12.88 1.51 2.57
CA LEU A 159 -12.30 2.17 1.39
C LEU A 159 -12.86 1.62 0.07
N HIS A 160 -13.26 0.34 0.04
CA HIS A 160 -13.89 -0.26 -1.13
C HIS A 160 -15.34 0.23 -1.29
N THR A 161 -16.09 0.34 -0.20
CA THR A 161 -17.51 0.72 -0.23
C THR A 161 -17.76 2.22 -0.37
N SER A 162 -16.79 3.05 -0.01
CA SER A 162 -16.86 4.51 -0.16
C SER A 162 -16.39 5.01 -1.54
N PHE A 163 -15.96 4.12 -2.43
CA PHE A 163 -15.45 4.52 -3.73
C PHE A 163 -16.59 4.85 -4.71
N ASP A 164 -16.65 6.11 -5.16
CA ASP A 164 -17.64 6.56 -6.13
C ASP A 164 -17.15 6.29 -7.56
N HIS A 165 -17.62 5.17 -8.12
CA HIS A 165 -17.28 4.75 -9.48
C HIS A 165 -17.81 5.71 -10.56
N GLN A 166 -18.93 6.38 -10.31
CA GLN A 166 -19.51 7.33 -11.26
C GLN A 166 -18.64 8.58 -11.32
N ARG A 167 -18.29 9.14 -10.14
CA ARG A 167 -17.34 10.24 -10.02
C ARG A 167 -16.00 9.90 -10.66
N PHE A 168 -15.47 8.71 -10.40
CA PHE A 168 -14.24 8.24 -11.04
C PHE A 168 -14.33 8.24 -12.57
N ALA A 169 -15.40 7.66 -13.13
CA ALA A 169 -15.61 7.64 -14.58
C ALA A 169 -15.72 9.05 -15.17
N ASP A 170 -16.42 9.96 -14.48
CA ASP A 170 -16.57 11.36 -14.90
C ASP A 170 -15.25 12.12 -14.86
N ASN A 171 -14.40 11.87 -13.84
CA ASN A 171 -13.08 12.45 -13.76
C ASN A 171 -12.15 11.93 -14.85
N MET A 172 -12.19 10.62 -15.15
CA MET A 172 -11.37 10.02 -16.21
C MET A 172 -11.72 10.54 -17.60
N ARG A 173 -12.99 10.91 -17.85
CA ARG A 173 -13.41 11.58 -19.09
C ARG A 173 -12.83 12.99 -19.23
N GLN A 174 -12.55 13.65 -18.11
CA GLN A 174 -12.00 15.02 -18.07
C GLN A 174 -10.45 15.04 -18.06
N CYS A 175 -9.82 13.94 -17.67
CA CYS A 175 -8.37 13.79 -17.61
C CYS A 175 -7.70 14.01 -18.97
N GLN A 176 -6.75 14.95 -19.03
CA GLN A 176 -6.00 15.29 -20.24
C GLN A 176 -4.76 14.42 -20.45
N ALA A 177 -4.24 13.79 -19.39
CA ALA A 177 -3.07 12.91 -19.46
C ALA A 177 -3.41 11.57 -20.13
N LYS A 178 -2.38 10.89 -20.65
CA LYS A 178 -2.54 9.49 -21.11
C LYS A 178 -2.72 8.58 -19.89
N TRP A 179 -3.61 7.61 -19.99
CA TRP A 179 -3.88 6.73 -18.86
C TRP A 179 -4.13 5.28 -19.28
N LEU A 180 -3.91 4.37 -18.32
CA LEU A 180 -4.30 2.97 -18.37
C LEU A 180 -5.02 2.63 -17.08
N ILE A 181 -6.25 2.14 -17.20
CA ILE A 181 -7.06 1.66 -16.07
C ILE A 181 -7.10 0.14 -16.13
N ARG A 182 -6.83 -0.53 -15.01
CA ARG A 182 -7.13 -1.94 -14.83
C ARG A 182 -8.52 -2.07 -14.20
N VAL A 183 -9.37 -2.87 -14.83
CA VAL A 183 -10.67 -3.29 -14.30
C VAL A 183 -10.68 -4.81 -14.30
N CYS A 184 -10.84 -5.42 -13.14
CA CYS A 184 -11.09 -6.86 -12.98
C CYS A 184 -12.37 -7.07 -12.17
#